data_AF-A0A2S4JHX1-F1
#
_entry.id   AF-A0A2S4JHX1-F1
#
_cell.length_a   1.000
_cell.length_b   1.000
_cell.length_c   1.000
_cell.angle_alpha   90.00
_cell.angle_beta   90.00
_cell.angle_gamma   90.00
#
_symmetry.space_group_name_H-M   'P 1'
#
loop_
_entity.id
_entity.type
_entity.pdbx_description
1 polymer ?
#
loop_
_entity_poly.entity_id
_entity_poly.type
_entity_poly.pdbx_seq_one_letter_code
_entity_poly.pdbx_strand_id
1 'polypeptide(L)'
;MKPEYYDQFEEITAKNHEASLEEPGVLRFDVLKDEQNPGVYALYEMYRDSGAILAHKESKHYKKWRDQAEPMMTHPRHGMDFTILYPKSES
;
A
#
# COMPACT_ATOMS: atom_id res chain seq x y z
N MET A 1 8.24 11.06 2.89
CA MET A 1 7.39 11.93 2.05
C MET A 1 7.90 13.35 2.17
N LYS A 2 7.94 14.15 1.10
CA LYS A 2 8.27 15.58 1.21
C LYS A 2 7.05 16.35 1.79
N PRO A 3 7.24 17.31 2.71
CA PRO A 3 6.13 17.99 3.41
C PRO A 3 5.05 18.59 2.50
N GLU A 4 5.45 19.17 1.37
CA GLU A 4 4.56 19.80 0.40
C GLU A 4 3.59 18.82 -0.30
N TYR A 5 3.82 17.51 -0.17
CA TYR A 5 2.99 16.47 -0.79
C TYR A 5 2.18 15.64 0.20
N TYR A 6 2.13 15.98 1.50
CA TYR A 6 1.39 15.16 2.48
C TYR A 6 -0.07 14.94 2.08
N ASP A 7 -0.83 16.02 1.90
CA ASP A 7 -2.26 15.94 1.57
C ASP A 7 -2.48 15.22 0.23
N GLN A 8 -1.64 15.53 -0.76
CA GLN A 8 -1.73 14.89 -2.08
C GLN A 8 -1.43 13.39 -1.99
N PHE A 9 -0.43 12.98 -1.21
CA PHE A 9 -0.08 11.59 -1.02
C PHE A 9 -1.20 10.82 -0.31
N GLU A 10 -1.80 11.42 0.73
CA GLU A 10 -2.95 10.85 1.44
C GLU A 10 -4.13 10.66 0.48
N GLU A 11 -4.44 11.66 -0.37
CA GLU A 11 -5.55 11.58 -1.34
C GLU A 11 -5.35 10.47 -2.38
N ILE A 12 -4.17 10.40 -3.02
CA ILE A 12 -3.92 9.38 -4.05
C ILE A 12 -3.84 7.97 -3.45
N THR A 13 -3.37 7.86 -2.20
CA THR A 13 -3.25 6.58 -1.51
C THR A 13 -4.61 6.10 -1.01
N ALA A 14 -5.50 6.99 -0.60
CA ALA A 14 -6.89 6.65 -0.29
C ALA A 14 -7.61 6.02 -1.50
N LYS A 15 -7.44 6.60 -2.70
CA LYS A 15 -7.99 6.01 -3.94
C LYS A 15 -7.38 4.66 -4.28
N ASN A 16 -6.09 4.48 -4.02
CA ASN A 16 -5.41 3.20 -4.20
C ASN A 16 -5.96 2.15 -3.22
N HIS A 17 -6.13 2.54 -1.96
CA HIS A 17 -6.72 1.72 -0.90
C HIS A 17 -8.13 1.25 -1.26
N GLU A 18 -9.03 2.17 -1.57
CA GLU A 18 -10.43 1.86 -1.91
C GLU A 18 -10.50 0.86 -3.08
N ALA A 19 -9.72 1.10 -4.13
CA ALA A 19 -9.69 0.21 -5.29
C ALA A 19 -9.04 -1.14 -5.01
N SER A 20 -8.06 -1.20 -4.10
CA SER A 20 -7.39 -2.46 -3.72
C SER A 20 -8.30 -3.37 -2.90
N LEU A 21 -9.16 -2.80 -2.04
CA LEU A 21 -10.11 -3.60 -1.25
C LEU A 21 -11.14 -4.33 -2.12
N GLU A 22 -11.38 -3.86 -3.35
CA GLU A 22 -12.26 -4.52 -4.33
C GLU A 22 -11.54 -5.65 -5.10
N GLU A 23 -10.22 -5.81 -4.95
CA GLU A 23 -9.46 -6.83 -5.67
C GLU A 23 -9.65 -8.24 -5.06
N PRO A 24 -9.89 -9.26 -5.90
CA PRO A 24 -9.93 -10.64 -5.43
C PRO A 24 -8.61 -11.05 -4.78
N GLY A 25 -8.67 -11.40 -3.49
CA GLY A 25 -7.50 -11.88 -2.74
C GLY A 25 -6.76 -10.81 -1.95
N VAL A 26 -7.16 -9.54 -2.00
CA VAL A 26 -6.74 -8.55 -1.00
C VAL A 26 -7.53 -8.78 0.29
N LEU A 27 -6.81 -8.94 1.40
CA LEU A 27 -7.37 -9.20 2.73
C LEU A 27 -7.24 -7.96 3.65
N ARG A 28 -6.19 -7.16 3.45
CA ARG A 28 -5.94 -5.87 4.12
C ARG A 28 -5.24 -4.94 3.15
N PHE A 29 -5.50 -3.64 3.32
CA PHE A 29 -4.76 -2.59 2.62
C PHE A 29 -4.67 -1.36 3.53
N ASP A 30 -4.18 -1.50 4.75
CA ASP A 30 -4.29 -0.40 5.72
C ASP A 30 -3.29 0.73 5.39
N VAL A 31 -3.73 1.98 5.42
CA VAL A 31 -2.88 3.16 5.22
C VAL A 31 -2.56 3.77 6.58
N LEU A 32 -1.28 3.77 6.93
CA LEU A 32 -0.80 4.14 8.27
C LEU A 32 0.13 5.36 8.15
N LYS A 33 0.09 6.22 9.17
CA LYS A 33 0.98 7.36 9.34
C LYS A 33 1.68 7.23 10.68
N ASP A 34 2.99 7.44 10.70
CA ASP A 34 3.77 7.43 11.95
C ASP A 34 3.39 8.64 12.80
N GLU A 35 3.02 8.39 14.06
CA GLU A 35 2.60 9.42 15.02
C GLU A 35 3.72 10.40 15.39
N GLN A 36 4.97 9.94 15.36
CA GLN A 36 6.16 10.73 15.72
C GLN A 36 6.81 11.37 14.49
N ASN A 37 6.60 10.80 13.30
CA ASN A 37 7.23 11.24 12.06
C ASN A 37 6.18 11.48 10.94
N PRO A 38 5.58 12.67 10.83
CA PRO A 38 4.47 12.94 9.90
C PRO A 38 4.75 12.69 8.41
N GLY A 39 6.03 12.57 8.02
CA GLY A 39 6.46 12.26 6.65
C GLY A 39 6.66 10.77 6.39
N VAL A 40 6.42 9.90 7.38
CA VAL A 40 6.57 8.45 7.28
C VAL A 40 5.18 7.82 7.24
N TYR A 41 4.97 7.02 6.20
CA TYR A 41 3.73 6.29 5.96
C TYR A 41 4.06 4.82 5.72
N ALA A 42 3.13 3.93 6.08
CA ALA A 42 3.19 2.52 5.76
C ALA A 42 1.88 2.10 5.09
N LEU A 43 1.99 1.24 4.08
CA LEU A 43 0.86 0.51 3.52
C LEU A 43 0.98 -0.92 4.02
N TYR A 44 0.01 -1.38 4.81
CA TYR A 44 -0.06 -2.75 5.30
C TYR A 44 -0.96 -3.56 4.37
N GLU A 45 -0.30 -4.24 3.42
CA GLU A 45 -0.97 -4.97 2.36
C GLU A 45 -0.92 -6.47 2.67
N MET A 46 -2.08 -7.09 2.88
CA MET A 46 -2.19 -8.53 3.12
C MET A 46 -2.94 -9.17 1.98
N TYR A 47 -2.33 -10.19 1.38
CA TYR A 47 -2.88 -10.91 0.24
C TYR A 47 -3.09 -12.38 0.58
N ARG A 48 -4.07 -13.00 -0.09
CA ARG A 48 -4.36 -14.42 0.02
C ARG A 48 -3.21 -15.30 -0.46
N ASP A 49 -2.56 -14.89 -1.55
CA ASP A 49 -1.48 -15.62 -2.19
C ASP A 49 -0.62 -14.69 -3.07
N SER A 50 0.45 -15.24 -3.63
CA SER A 50 1.36 -14.51 -4.52
C SER A 50 0.73 -14.10 -5.86
N GLY A 51 -0.32 -14.80 -6.30
CA GLY A 51 -1.09 -14.44 -7.49
C GLY A 51 -1.84 -13.12 -7.29
N ALA A 52 -2.45 -12.93 -6.11
CA ALA A 52 -3.11 -11.69 -5.74
C ALA A 52 -2.11 -10.51 -5.65
N ILE A 53 -0.89 -10.74 -5.13
CA ILE A 53 0.18 -9.71 -5.13
C ILE A 53 0.53 -9.28 -6.55
N LEU A 54 0.69 -10.24 -7.47
CA LEU A 54 1.03 -9.95 -8.87
C LEU A 54 -0.12 -9.21 -9.56
N ALA A 55 -1.35 -9.66 -9.35
CA ALA A 55 -2.55 -9.02 -9.90
C ALA A 55 -2.65 -7.55 -9.46
N HIS A 56 -2.44 -7.27 -8.17
CA HIS A 56 -2.40 -5.92 -7.63
C HIS A 56 -1.36 -5.04 -8.33
N LYS A 57 -0.11 -5.53 -8.45
CA LYS A 57 0.97 -4.79 -9.11
C LYS A 57 0.72 -4.52 -10.60
N GLU A 58 -0.12 -5.32 -11.24
CA GLU A 58 -0.54 -5.12 -12.63
C GLU A 58 -1.77 -4.22 -12.78
N SER A 59 -2.45 -3.89 -11.68
CA SER A 59 -3.69 -3.12 -11.68
C SER A 59 -3.47 -1.68 -12.16
N LYS A 60 -4.54 -1.10 -12.72
CA LYS A 60 -4.50 0.29 -13.21
C LYS A 60 -4.33 1.30 -12.06
N HIS A 61 -4.96 1.04 -10.92
CA HIS A 61 -4.89 1.95 -9.77
C HIS A 61 -3.50 1.91 -9.13
N TYR A 62 -2.89 0.73 -8.97
CA TYR A 62 -1.53 0.61 -8.46
C TYR A 62 -0.53 1.34 -9.35
N LYS A 63 -0.55 1.10 -10.67
CA LYS A 63 0.37 1.76 -11.61
C LYS A 63 0.23 3.28 -11.54
N LYS A 64 -1.01 3.78 -11.53
CA LYS A 64 -1.30 5.22 -11.39
C LYS A 64 -0.78 5.77 -10.06
N TRP A 65 -1.05 5.10 -8.95
CA TRP A 65 -0.58 5.50 -7.63
C TRP A 65 0.95 5.52 -7.58
N ARG A 66 1.61 4.47 -8.07
CA ARG A 66 3.07 4.33 -8.11
C ARG A 66 3.70 5.52 -8.83
N ASP A 67 3.22 5.82 -10.03
CA ASP A 67 3.75 6.88 -10.88
C ASP A 67 3.53 8.28 -10.28
N GLN A 68 2.43 8.47 -9.55
CA GLN A 68 2.16 9.74 -8.83
C GLN A 68 2.98 9.86 -7.55
N ALA A 69 3.11 8.78 -6.77
CA ALA A 69 3.73 8.80 -5.46
C ALA A 69 5.27 8.87 -5.52
N GLU A 70 5.89 8.25 -6.52
CA GLU A 70 7.35 8.20 -6.69
C GLU A 70 8.05 9.59 -6.63
N PRO A 71 7.63 10.63 -7.37
CA PRO A 71 8.27 11.96 -7.29
C PRO A 71 8.08 12.67 -5.94
N MET A 72 7.11 12.25 -5.12
CA MET A 72 6.81 12.86 -3.82
C MET A 72 7.73 12.37 -2.70
N MET A 73 8.47 11.28 -2.95
CA MET A 73 9.26 10.60 -1.95
C MET A 73 10.62 11.25 -1.74
N THR A 74 11.12 11.19 -0.50
CA THR A 74 12.46 11.66 -0.13
C THR A 74 13.52 10.59 -0.41
N HIS A 75 13.13 9.32 -0.41
CA HIS A 75 13.96 8.15 -0.71
C HIS A 75 13.09 7.05 -1.35
N PRO A 76 13.67 6.07 -2.06
CA PRO A 76 12.91 4.93 -2.59
C PRO A 76 12.09 4.22 -1.50
N ARG A 77 10.90 3.72 -1.86
CA ARG A 77 10.09 2.89 -0.94
C ARG A 77 10.83 1.60 -0.62
N HIS A 78 10.64 1.12 0.61
CA HIS A 78 11.13 -0.17 1.06
C HIS A 78 9.93 -1.07 1.39
N GLY A 79 9.97 -2.32 0.91
CA GLY A 79 8.96 -3.34 1.19
C GLY A 79 9.59 -4.51 1.92
N MET A 80 8.84 -5.11 2.84
CA MET A 80 9.22 -6.31 3.58
C MET A 80 8.08 -7.32 3.52
N ASP A 81 8.39 -8.56 3.14
CA ASP A 81 7.43 -9.64 3.09
C ASP A 81 7.36 -10.38 4.43
N PHE A 82 6.16 -10.75 4.85
CA PHE A 82 5.92 -11.50 6.07
C PHE A 82 5.05 -12.73 5.79
N THR A 83 5.29 -13.80 6.54
CA THR A 83 4.40 -14.97 6.56
C THR A 83 3.37 -14.79 7.65
N ILE A 84 2.09 -15.00 7.30
CA ILE A 84 1.00 -15.01 8.29
C ILE A 84 1.19 -16.21 9.22
N LEU A 85 1.49 -15.94 10.48
CA LEU A 85 1.50 -16.98 11.53
C LEU A 85 0.12 -17.11 12.20
N TYR A 86 -0.61 -15.99 12.34
CA TYR A 86 -1.92 -15.93 12.96
C TYR A 86 -2.87 -14.90 12.29
N PRO A 87 -4.20 -15.15 12.29
CA PRO A 87 -4.82 -16.43 12.63
C PRO A 87 -4.24 -17.51 11.73
N LYS A 88 -4.09 -18.74 12.25
CA LYS A 88 -3.63 -19.85 11.40
C LYS A 88 -4.61 -19.90 10.24
N SER A 89 -4.12 -19.81 9.00
CA SER A 89 -4.99 -19.97 7.83
C SER A 89 -5.79 -21.25 8.02
N GLU A 90 -7.10 -21.21 7.88
CA GLU A 90 -7.88 -22.46 7.90
C GLU A 90 -7.32 -23.36 6.80
N SER A 91 -7.00 -24.59 7.20
CA SER A 91 -6.41 -25.63 6.35
C SER A 91 -7.25 -25.91 5.11
#